data_AF-A0A1Y0E7M5-F1
#
_entry.id   AF-A0A1Y0E7M5-F1
#
_cell.length_a   1.000
_cell.length_b   1.000
_cell.length_c   1.000
_cell.angle_alpha   90.00
_cell.angle_beta   90.00
_cell.angle_gamma   90.00
#
_symmetry.space_group_name_H-M   'P 1'
#
loop_
_entity.id
_entity.type
_entity.pdbx_description
1 polymer ?
#
loop_
_entity_poly.entity_id
_entity_poly.type
_entity_poly.pdbx_seq_one_letter_code
_entity_poly.pdbx_strand_id
1 'polypeptide(L)'
;MSHFFAAITPELFVFACVVTFLGGFVKGAVGFAMPLIMVSGMGIAIAPELIIAGIVLPIVVSNILQVGRAGLGQARDAVVEHWRYIAAVCVMILVSAQFLRRIPTDTLFIVLGVPVVILCLIQIAGWRPVIPARMRRPVEYVAGILSGVLGGLTGTWGPPTVLYLLALGTPRDRQMSVQGVIYGLGSVMLFLGHVQSGVLNAQTWPFSAALVVPGMLGMWVGFRLGDRFDADRFRQVTLWVLVIAGVNLIRRGVMG
;
A
#
# COMPACT_ATOMS: atom_id res chain seq x y z
N MET A 1 -2.93 22.40 -18.40
CA MET A 1 -2.24 21.27 -19.07
C MET A 1 -0.72 21.47 -19.16
N SER A 2 -0.21 22.70 -19.30
CA SER A 2 1.24 23.00 -19.36
C SER A 2 2.05 22.56 -18.12
N HIS A 3 1.49 22.64 -16.91
CA HIS A 3 2.19 22.21 -15.69
C HIS A 3 2.18 20.69 -15.43
N PHE A 4 1.32 19.92 -16.12
CA PHE A 4 1.20 18.46 -15.90
C PHE A 4 2.40 17.70 -16.49
N PHE A 5 2.78 18.08 -17.72
CA PHE A 5 3.94 17.50 -18.42
C PHE A 5 5.28 18.06 -17.94
N ALA A 6 5.27 19.04 -17.03
CA ALA A 6 6.50 19.50 -16.40
C ALA A 6 7.06 18.48 -15.41
N ALA A 7 6.20 17.61 -14.84
CA ALA A 7 6.60 16.61 -13.85
C ALA A 7 6.89 15.23 -14.45
N ILE A 8 6.33 14.90 -15.63
CA ILE A 8 6.47 13.57 -16.24
C ILE A 8 6.34 13.64 -17.76
N THR A 9 7.16 12.87 -18.47
CA THR A 9 7.05 12.74 -19.93
C THR A 9 5.80 11.92 -20.31
N PRO A 10 5.25 12.11 -21.53
CA PRO A 10 4.08 11.33 -21.98
C PRO A 10 4.30 9.81 -21.91
N GLU A 11 5.49 9.33 -22.25
CA GLU A 11 5.87 7.92 -22.21
C GLU A 11 5.84 7.36 -20.78
N LEU A 12 6.44 8.07 -19.83
CA LEU A 12 6.42 7.69 -18.42
C LEU A 12 5.01 7.77 -17.83
N PHE A 13 4.17 8.70 -18.31
CA PHE A 13 2.78 8.77 -17.89
C PHE A 13 1.96 7.57 -18.37
N VAL A 14 2.10 7.15 -19.62
CA VAL A 14 1.46 5.94 -20.14
C VAL A 14 1.95 4.71 -19.38
N PHE A 15 3.25 4.60 -19.14
CA PHE A 15 3.84 3.55 -18.31
C PHE A 15 3.23 3.53 -16.90
N ALA A 16 3.11 4.69 -16.24
CA ALA A 16 2.47 4.81 -14.94
C ALA A 16 1.00 4.38 -14.98
N CYS A 17 0.24 4.73 -16.02
CA CYS A 17 -1.14 4.27 -16.20
C CYS A 17 -1.23 2.74 -16.27
N VAL A 18 -0.35 2.09 -17.05
CA VAL A 18 -0.31 0.63 -17.16
C VAL A 18 0.01 -0.03 -15.83
N VAL A 19 1.07 0.43 -15.15
CA VAL A 19 1.45 -0.10 -13.83
C VAL A 19 0.33 0.11 -12.80
N THR A 20 -0.34 1.27 -12.84
CA THR A 20 -1.46 1.56 -11.94
C THR A 20 -2.67 0.67 -12.22
N PHE A 21 -2.97 0.42 -13.49
CA PHE A 21 -4.01 -0.53 -13.88
C PHE A 21 -3.70 -1.93 -13.35
N LEU A 22 -2.46 -2.41 -13.50
CA LEU A 22 -2.03 -3.70 -12.96
C LEU A 22 -2.13 -3.74 -11.42
N GLY A 23 -1.72 -2.67 -10.74
CA GLY A 23 -1.85 -2.55 -9.30
C GLY A 23 -3.30 -2.57 -8.83
N GLY A 24 -4.18 -1.85 -9.53
CA GLY A 24 -5.62 -1.88 -9.34
C GLY A 24 -6.17 -3.30 -9.53
N PHE A 25 -5.81 -3.96 -10.63
CA PHE A 25 -6.23 -5.33 -10.94
C PHE A 25 -5.87 -6.31 -9.83
N VAL A 26 -4.62 -6.30 -9.38
CA VAL A 26 -4.17 -7.15 -8.27
C VAL A 26 -4.94 -6.84 -6.99
N LYS A 27 -5.19 -5.56 -6.68
CA LYS A 27 -6.01 -5.17 -5.51
C LYS A 27 -7.45 -5.64 -5.64
N GLY A 28 -8.05 -5.58 -6.82
CA GLY A 28 -9.39 -6.10 -7.07
C GLY A 28 -9.46 -7.61 -6.87
N ALA A 29 -8.45 -8.35 -7.32
CA ALA A 29 -8.41 -9.81 -7.23
C ALA A 29 -8.04 -10.34 -5.83
N VAL A 30 -7.09 -9.69 -5.13
CA VAL A 30 -6.50 -10.20 -3.87
C VAL A 30 -6.89 -9.35 -2.65
N GLY A 31 -7.36 -8.12 -2.85
CA GLY A 31 -7.79 -7.20 -1.79
C GLY A 31 -6.72 -6.19 -1.33
N PHE A 32 -5.44 -6.47 -1.58
CA PHE A 32 -4.31 -5.59 -1.21
C PHE A 32 -3.24 -5.57 -2.31
N ALA A 33 -2.10 -4.91 -2.06
CA ALA A 33 -0.91 -4.84 -2.94
C ALA A 33 -0.85 -3.80 -4.07
N MET A 34 -1.90 -3.03 -4.34
CA MET A 34 -1.81 -1.90 -5.29
C MET A 34 -0.60 -0.97 -5.04
N PRO A 35 -0.32 -0.50 -3.81
CA PRO A 35 0.85 0.34 -3.56
C PRO A 35 2.16 -0.37 -3.88
N LEU A 36 2.28 -1.65 -3.55
CA LEU A 36 3.49 -2.44 -3.80
C LEU A 36 3.76 -2.59 -5.30
N ILE A 37 2.71 -2.87 -6.09
CA ILE A 37 2.83 -2.98 -7.55
C ILE A 37 3.19 -1.63 -8.16
N MET A 38 2.56 -0.55 -7.71
CA MET A 38 2.86 0.79 -8.20
C MET A 38 4.29 1.21 -7.86
N VAL A 39 4.71 1.05 -6.61
CA VAL A 39 6.05 1.41 -6.15
C VAL A 39 7.11 0.61 -6.89
N SER A 40 6.95 -0.70 -6.98
CA SER A 40 7.98 -1.55 -7.58
C SER A 40 7.99 -1.48 -9.11
N GLY A 41 6.82 -1.33 -9.74
CA GLY A 41 6.71 -1.19 -11.18
C GLY A 41 7.18 0.19 -11.67
N MET A 42 6.67 1.27 -11.07
CA MET A 42 7.07 2.63 -11.46
C MET A 42 8.52 2.92 -11.10
N GLY A 43 9.02 2.31 -10.02
CA GLY A 43 10.40 2.44 -9.55
C GLY A 43 11.45 1.88 -10.52
N ILE A 44 11.06 1.40 -11.70
CA ILE A 44 11.97 1.09 -12.82
C ILE A 44 12.44 2.38 -13.51
N ALA A 45 11.59 3.39 -13.63
CA ALA A 45 11.86 4.56 -14.47
C ALA A 45 11.44 5.91 -13.86
N ILE A 46 10.64 5.90 -12.79
CA ILE A 46 10.07 7.11 -12.16
C ILE A 46 10.78 7.38 -10.83
N ALA A 47 10.99 8.67 -10.52
CA ALA A 47 11.59 9.09 -9.26
C ALA A 47 10.72 8.70 -8.04
N PRO A 48 11.31 8.23 -6.91
CA PRO A 48 10.58 7.78 -5.73
C PRO A 48 9.54 8.77 -5.20
N GLU A 49 9.87 10.06 -5.13
CA GLU A 49 8.93 11.07 -4.62
C GLU A 49 7.68 11.21 -5.50
N LEU A 50 7.84 11.17 -6.82
CA LEU A 50 6.72 11.24 -7.77
C LEU A 50 5.88 9.96 -7.73
N ILE A 51 6.49 8.80 -7.50
CA ILE A 51 5.79 7.54 -7.25
C ILE A 51 4.90 7.67 -6.01
N ILE A 52 5.48 8.12 -4.88
CA ILE A 52 4.72 8.26 -3.63
C ILE A 52 3.59 9.28 -3.78
N ALA A 53 3.81 10.39 -4.49
CA ALA A 53 2.73 11.32 -4.81
C ALA A 53 1.66 10.64 -5.68
N GLY A 54 2.06 9.89 -6.71
CA GLY A 54 1.19 9.19 -7.65
C GLY A 54 0.25 8.20 -6.98
N ILE A 55 0.71 7.44 -5.99
CA ILE A 55 -0.09 6.41 -5.33
C ILE A 55 -1.20 6.96 -4.42
N VAL A 56 -1.09 8.20 -3.91
CA VAL A 56 -1.96 8.70 -2.83
C VAL A 56 -3.44 8.63 -3.18
N LEU A 57 -3.89 9.34 -4.23
CA LEU A 57 -5.31 9.41 -4.58
C LEU A 57 -5.87 8.06 -5.05
N PRO A 58 -5.19 7.25 -5.88
CA PRO A 58 -5.65 5.91 -6.23
C PRO A 58 -5.85 5.01 -4.99
N ILE A 59 -4.96 5.09 -4.00
CA ILE A 59 -5.08 4.33 -2.74
C ILE A 59 -6.30 4.80 -1.93
N VAL A 60 -6.47 6.12 -1.78
CA VAL A 60 -7.63 6.68 -1.05
C VAL A 60 -8.94 6.22 -1.68
N VAL A 61 -9.10 6.43 -2.99
CA VAL A 61 -10.34 6.09 -3.69
C VAL A 61 -10.60 4.58 -3.65
N SER A 62 -9.58 3.77 -3.93
CA SER A 62 -9.75 2.30 -3.92
C SER A 62 -10.08 1.76 -2.53
N ASN A 63 -9.49 2.32 -1.45
CA ASN A 63 -9.78 1.86 -0.10
C ASN A 63 -11.16 2.33 0.39
N ILE A 64 -11.61 3.54 0.04
CA ILE A 64 -12.97 4.00 0.34
C ILE A 64 -14.00 3.07 -0.30
N LEU A 65 -13.80 2.72 -1.58
CA LEU A 65 -14.68 1.76 -2.27
C LEU A 65 -14.66 0.38 -1.60
N GLN A 66 -13.51 -0.07 -1.11
CA GLN A 66 -13.38 -1.34 -0.40
C GLN A 66 -14.13 -1.34 0.94
N VAL A 67 -14.05 -0.27 1.72
CA VAL A 67 -14.83 -0.10 2.96
C VAL A 67 -16.33 -0.10 2.66
N GLY A 68 -16.75 0.63 1.63
CA GLY A 68 -18.15 0.69 1.21
C GLY A 68 -18.74 -0.69 0.88
N ARG A 69 -17.94 -1.60 0.30
CA ARG A 69 -18.37 -2.98 -0.01
C ARG A 69 -18.47 -3.89 1.22
N ALA A 70 -17.72 -3.65 2.29
CA ALA A 70 -17.76 -4.46 3.51
C ALA A 70 -19.01 -4.18 4.37
N GLY A 71 -19.58 -2.98 4.25
CA GLY A 71 -20.76 -2.56 5.01
C GLY A 71 -20.42 -1.91 6.36
N LEU A 72 -21.24 -0.95 6.79
CA LEU A 72 -20.96 -0.08 7.95
C LEU A 72 -20.96 -0.83 9.30
N GLY A 73 -21.75 -1.89 9.44
CA GLY A 73 -21.80 -2.69 10.67
C GLY A 73 -20.46 -3.39 10.96
N GLN A 74 -19.96 -4.16 9.99
CA GLN A 74 -18.67 -4.85 10.12
C GLN A 74 -17.50 -3.88 10.29
N ALA A 75 -17.60 -2.70 9.66
CA ALA A 75 -16.62 -1.64 9.80
C ALA A 75 -16.56 -1.10 11.23
N ARG A 76 -17.71 -0.85 11.86
CA ARG A 76 -17.79 -0.41 13.26
C ARG A 76 -17.15 -1.43 14.20
N ASP A 77 -17.47 -2.71 14.02
CA ASP A 77 -16.91 -3.77 14.87
C ASP A 77 -15.40 -3.85 14.72
N ALA A 78 -14.87 -3.70 13.50
CA ALA A 78 -13.43 -3.70 13.25
C ALA A 78 -12.72 -2.52 13.93
N VAL A 79 -13.34 -1.34 13.95
CA VAL A 79 -12.81 -0.17 14.67
C VAL A 79 -12.74 -0.45 16.17
N VAL A 80 -13.81 -0.97 16.77
CA VAL A 80 -13.86 -1.25 18.21
C VAL A 80 -12.84 -2.31 18.61
N GLU A 81 -12.73 -3.38 17.81
CA GLU A 81 -11.84 -4.52 18.07
C GLU A 81 -10.35 -4.14 17.94
N HIS A 82 -10.00 -3.31 16.95
CA HIS A 82 -8.62 -3.01 16.60
C HIS A 82 -8.22 -1.53 16.78
N TRP A 83 -8.92 -0.79 17.64
CA TRP A 83 -8.71 0.65 17.79
C TRP A 83 -7.26 1.03 18.12
N ARG A 84 -6.53 0.21 18.90
CA ARG A 84 -5.12 0.47 19.26
C ARG A 84 -4.21 0.42 18.05
N TYR A 85 -4.39 -0.62 17.24
CA TYR A 85 -3.67 -0.79 15.99
C TYR A 85 -3.99 0.36 15.02
N ILE A 86 -5.29 0.68 14.87
CA ILE A 86 -5.78 1.77 14.01
C ILE A 86 -5.21 3.11 14.45
N ALA A 87 -5.22 3.43 15.74
CA ALA A 87 -4.66 4.66 16.26
C ALA A 87 -3.15 4.73 16.00
N ALA A 88 -2.42 3.66 16.31
CA ALA A 88 -0.98 3.60 16.09
C ALA A 88 -0.59 3.74 14.62
N VAL A 89 -1.26 3.03 13.70
CA VAL A 89 -0.98 3.13 12.26
C VAL A 89 -1.32 4.51 11.72
N CYS A 90 -2.46 5.09 12.11
CA CYS A 90 -2.87 6.42 11.66
C CYS A 90 -1.90 7.51 12.11
N VAL A 91 -1.55 7.53 13.40
CA VAL A 91 -0.59 8.49 13.97
C VAL A 91 0.76 8.32 13.28
N MET A 92 1.25 7.09 13.11
CA MET A 92 2.56 6.90 12.51
C MET A 92 2.61 7.14 11.01
N ILE A 93 1.51 6.99 10.27
CA ILE A 93 1.46 7.44 8.86
C ILE A 93 1.67 8.96 8.80
N LEU A 94 0.95 9.74 9.62
CA LEU A 94 1.08 11.20 9.64
C LEU A 94 2.50 11.63 9.99
N VAL A 95 3.08 11.03 11.04
CA VAL A 95 4.43 11.36 11.51
C VAL A 95 5.47 10.96 10.49
N SER A 96 5.46 9.70 10.00
CA SER A 96 6.49 9.19 9.11
C SER A 96 6.48 9.85 7.72
N ALA A 97 5.30 10.21 7.20
CA ALA A 97 5.18 10.93 5.93
C ALA A 97 5.95 12.26 5.91
N GLN A 98 6.13 12.91 7.06
CA GLN A 98 6.86 14.19 7.14
C GLN A 98 8.37 14.05 6.88
N PHE A 99 8.91 12.84 7.01
CA PHE A 99 10.34 12.60 6.84
C PHE A 99 10.71 12.24 5.40
N LEU A 100 9.75 11.89 4.54
CA LEU A 100 10.02 11.36 3.20
C LEU A 100 11.00 12.22 2.40
N ARG A 101 10.73 13.53 2.29
CA ARG A 101 11.53 14.49 1.50
C ARG A 101 12.90 14.81 2.11
N ARG A 102 13.19 14.32 3.32
CA ARG A 102 14.50 14.46 3.98
C ARG A 102 15.39 13.25 3.73
N ILE A 103 14.87 12.19 3.12
CA ILE A 103 15.59 10.96 2.85
C ILE A 103 16.23 11.10 1.45
N PRO A 104 17.54 10.85 1.29
CA PRO A 104 18.18 10.82 -0.02
C PRO A 104 17.48 9.84 -0.97
N THR A 105 17.45 10.14 -2.27
CA THR A 105 16.74 9.35 -3.28
C THR A 105 17.18 7.89 -3.30
N ASP A 106 18.48 7.63 -3.20
CA ASP A 106 19.05 6.28 -3.18
C ASP A 106 18.56 5.50 -1.95
N THR A 107 18.54 6.16 -0.79
CA THR A 107 17.99 5.62 0.46
C THR A 107 16.48 5.37 0.35
N LEU A 108 15.71 6.22 -0.35
CA LEU A 108 14.29 5.99 -0.58
C LEU A 108 14.05 4.69 -1.36
N PHE A 109 14.85 4.39 -2.38
CA PHE A 109 14.75 3.12 -3.09
C PHE A 109 14.97 1.91 -2.17
N ILE A 110 15.94 1.99 -1.24
CA ILE A 110 16.19 0.96 -0.23
C ILE A 110 15.00 0.84 0.73
N VAL A 111 14.47 1.97 1.22
CA VAL A 111 13.31 2.03 2.14
C VAL A 111 12.05 1.47 1.48
N LEU A 112 11.89 1.65 0.17
CA LEU A 112 10.80 1.04 -0.60
C LEU A 112 11.00 -0.47 -0.81
N GLY A 113 12.23 -0.89 -1.15
CA GLY A 113 12.52 -2.27 -1.54
C GLY A 113 12.65 -3.25 -0.37
N VAL A 114 13.41 -2.91 0.68
CA VAL A 114 13.72 -3.83 1.79
C VAL A 114 12.46 -4.34 2.49
N PRO A 115 11.52 -3.49 2.92
CA PRO A 115 10.30 -3.98 3.57
C PRO A 115 9.45 -4.83 2.64
N VAL A 116 9.35 -4.45 1.36
CA VAL A 116 8.59 -5.23 0.35
C VAL A 116 9.16 -6.64 0.23
N VAL A 117 10.48 -6.78 0.07
CA VAL A 117 11.13 -8.09 -0.03
C VAL A 117 10.92 -8.93 1.22
N ILE A 118 11.22 -8.37 2.41
CA ILE A 118 11.10 -9.09 3.68
C ILE A 118 9.65 -9.57 3.89
N LEU A 119 8.68 -8.68 3.72
CA LEU A 119 7.27 -8.98 3.99
C LEU A 119 6.66 -9.92 2.95
N CYS A 120 7.12 -9.87 1.70
CA CYS A 120 6.70 -10.85 0.69
C CYS A 120 7.30 -12.23 0.98
N LEU A 121 8.58 -12.32 1.34
CA LEU A 121 9.23 -13.58 1.70
C LEU A 121 8.58 -14.24 2.93
N ILE A 122 8.25 -13.47 3.96
CA ILE A 122 7.51 -13.96 5.14
C ILE A 122 6.15 -14.56 4.72
N GLN A 123 5.44 -13.89 3.81
CA GLN A 123 4.14 -14.34 3.33
C GLN A 123 4.23 -15.56 2.42
N ILE A 124 5.28 -15.67 1.60
CA ILE A 124 5.58 -16.83 0.76
C ILE A 124 5.90 -18.04 1.62
N ALA A 125 6.72 -17.85 2.67
CA ALA A 125 7.08 -18.89 3.62
C ALA A 125 5.88 -19.41 4.44
N GLY A 126 4.72 -18.73 4.37
CA GLY A 126 3.52 -19.14 5.07
C GLY A 126 3.65 -19.04 6.60
N TRP A 127 4.55 -18.19 7.10
CA TRP A 127 4.78 -18.06 8.53
C TRP A 127 3.53 -17.52 9.25
N ARG A 128 3.07 -18.26 10.26
CA ARG A 128 1.89 -17.92 11.07
C ARG A 128 2.32 -17.80 12.55
N PRO A 129 2.83 -16.63 12.97
CA PRO A 129 3.26 -16.46 14.35
C PRO A 129 2.05 -16.52 15.28
N VAL A 130 2.16 -17.22 16.41
CA VAL A 130 1.09 -17.29 17.42
C VAL A 130 1.37 -16.26 18.50
N ILE A 131 0.43 -15.34 18.75
CA ILE A 131 0.59 -14.29 19.77
C ILE A 131 0.02 -14.79 21.11
N PRO A 132 0.84 -14.96 22.16
CA PRO A 132 0.35 -15.27 23.50
C PRO A 132 -0.62 -14.20 24.01
N ALA A 133 -1.65 -14.58 24.77
CA ALA A 133 -2.67 -13.63 25.27
C ALA A 133 -2.06 -12.41 25.98
N ARG A 134 -1.01 -12.62 26.79
CA ARG A 134 -0.27 -11.55 27.49
C ARG A 134 0.43 -10.54 26.57
N MET A 135 0.75 -10.94 25.34
CA MET A 135 1.47 -10.11 24.37
C MET A 135 0.55 -9.42 23.36
N ARG A 136 -0.77 -9.66 23.41
CA ARG A 136 -1.72 -9.10 22.43
C ARG A 136 -1.64 -7.57 22.33
N ARG A 137 -1.68 -6.86 23.48
CA ARG A 137 -1.63 -5.39 23.50
C ARG A 137 -0.28 -4.82 23.02
N PRO A 138 0.88 -5.29 23.51
CA PRO A 138 2.17 -4.84 22.97
C PRO A 138 2.30 -5.10 21.46
N VAL A 139 1.90 -6.28 20.99
CA VAL A 139 1.99 -6.64 19.56
C VAL A 139 1.07 -5.78 18.70
N GLU A 140 -0.14 -5.46 19.18
CA GLU A 140 -1.05 -4.50 18.53
C GLU A 140 -0.36 -3.15 18.27
N TYR A 141 0.28 -2.57 19.30
CA TYR A 141 0.98 -1.28 19.16
C TYR A 141 2.20 -1.39 18.25
N VAL A 142 3.05 -2.39 18.45
CA VAL A 142 4.27 -2.56 17.64
C VAL A 142 3.91 -2.79 16.17
N ALA A 143 2.95 -3.67 15.89
CA ALA A 143 2.50 -3.93 14.53
C ALA A 143 1.85 -2.69 13.89
N GLY A 144 1.06 -1.93 14.66
CA GLY A 144 0.47 -0.67 14.20
C GLY A 144 1.52 0.40 13.89
N ILE A 145 2.52 0.56 14.75
CA ILE A 145 3.65 1.50 14.56
C ILE A 145 4.45 1.11 13.33
N LEU A 146 4.88 -0.15 13.20
CA LEU A 146 5.64 -0.64 12.05
C LEU A 146 4.86 -0.44 10.75
N SER A 147 3.57 -0.80 10.77
CA SER A 147 2.69 -0.59 9.63
C SER A 147 2.56 0.89 9.30
N GLY A 148 2.45 1.77 10.29
CA GLY A 148 2.27 3.19 10.07
C GLY A 148 3.53 3.87 9.52
N VAL A 149 4.70 3.48 10.02
CA VAL A 149 6.00 3.94 9.50
C VAL A 149 6.18 3.53 8.04
N LEU A 150 5.97 2.24 7.74
CA LEU A 150 6.00 1.76 6.35
C LEU A 150 4.94 2.48 5.53
N GLY A 151 3.78 2.73 6.12
CA GLY A 151 2.67 3.33 5.42
C GLY A 151 2.89 4.77 5.01
N GLY A 152 3.41 5.63 5.90
CA GLY A 152 3.69 7.03 5.55
C GLY A 152 4.93 7.20 4.67
N LEU A 153 5.90 6.27 4.70
CA LEU A 153 7.08 6.34 3.84
C LEU A 153 6.86 5.74 2.45
N THR A 154 6.02 4.72 2.33
CA THR A 154 5.97 3.90 1.10
C THR A 154 4.55 3.62 0.60
N GLY A 155 3.53 3.92 1.40
CA GLY A 155 2.16 3.50 1.13
C GLY A 155 1.90 2.01 1.40
N THR A 156 2.86 1.25 1.96
CA THR A 156 2.78 -0.23 2.07
C THR A 156 2.49 -0.75 3.48
N TRP A 157 1.46 -0.23 4.16
CA TRP A 157 1.02 -0.79 5.45
C TRP A 157 0.19 -2.08 5.33
N GLY A 158 -0.07 -2.53 4.11
CA GLY A 158 -0.86 -3.73 3.80
C GLY A 158 -0.26 -5.03 4.35
N PRO A 159 0.93 -5.46 3.88
CA PRO A 159 1.58 -6.70 4.33
C PRO A 159 1.77 -6.84 5.86
N PRO A 160 2.24 -5.83 6.61
CA PRO A 160 2.37 -5.97 8.06
C PRO A 160 0.99 -6.09 8.75
N THR A 161 -0.05 -5.43 8.21
CA THR A 161 -1.44 -5.64 8.66
C THR A 161 -1.91 -7.07 8.39
N VAL A 162 -1.60 -7.62 7.21
CA VAL A 162 -1.95 -9.01 6.87
C VAL A 162 -1.29 -9.97 7.85
N LEU A 163 0.01 -9.80 8.11
CA LEU A 163 0.76 -10.64 9.04
C LEU A 163 0.22 -10.55 10.46
N TYR A 164 -0.12 -9.35 10.93
CA TYR A 164 -0.73 -9.14 12.25
C TYR A 164 -2.07 -9.88 12.39
N LEU A 165 -2.96 -9.78 11.38
CA LEU A 165 -4.26 -10.47 11.42
C LEU A 165 -4.13 -12.00 11.30
N LEU A 166 -3.16 -12.47 10.51
CA LEU A 166 -2.80 -13.89 10.47
C LEU A 166 -2.33 -14.37 11.85
N ALA A 167 -1.56 -13.55 12.55
CA ALA A 167 -1.03 -13.89 13.87
C ALA A 167 -2.10 -13.94 14.98
N LEU A 168 -3.22 -13.23 14.76
CA LEU A 168 -4.41 -13.31 15.60
C LEU A 168 -5.33 -14.48 15.27
N GLY A 169 -5.10 -15.18 14.16
CA GLY A 169 -6.00 -16.22 13.66
C GLY A 169 -7.34 -15.66 13.18
N THR A 170 -7.37 -14.41 12.70
CA THR A 170 -8.60 -13.77 12.20
C THR A 170 -9.12 -14.55 10.98
N PRO A 171 -10.40 -14.98 10.97
CA PRO A 171 -11.03 -15.62 9.82
C PRO A 171 -10.94 -14.78 8.54
N ARG A 172 -10.84 -15.41 7.36
CA ARG A 172 -10.58 -14.73 6.08
C ARG A 172 -11.62 -13.68 5.71
N ASP A 173 -12.90 -13.99 5.93
CA ASP A 173 -14.04 -13.10 5.74
C ASP A 173 -13.93 -11.86 6.63
N ARG A 174 -13.61 -12.06 7.92
CA ARG A 174 -13.40 -10.98 8.88
C ARG A 174 -12.15 -10.16 8.55
N GLN A 175 -11.09 -10.82 8.11
CA GLN A 175 -9.81 -10.21 7.76
C GLN A 175 -9.98 -9.17 6.65
N MET A 176 -10.80 -9.46 5.63
CA MET A 176 -11.10 -8.51 4.55
C MET A 176 -11.79 -7.23 5.05
N SER A 177 -12.77 -7.36 5.95
CA SER A 177 -13.46 -6.20 6.54
C SER A 177 -12.51 -5.35 7.39
N VAL A 178 -11.72 -6.00 8.26
CA VAL A 178 -10.77 -5.31 9.14
C VAL A 178 -9.70 -4.60 8.33
N GLN A 179 -9.14 -5.27 7.32
CA GLN A 179 -8.19 -4.66 6.38
C GLN A 179 -8.80 -3.46 5.67
N GLY A 180 -10.03 -3.57 5.17
CA GLY A 180 -10.73 -2.46 4.52
C GLY A 180 -10.76 -1.21 5.40
N VAL A 181 -11.15 -1.35 6.68
CA VAL A 181 -11.19 -0.22 7.63
C VAL A 181 -9.80 0.37 7.88
N ILE A 182 -8.82 -0.48 8.19
CA ILE A 182 -7.43 -0.05 8.46
C ILE A 182 -6.85 0.66 7.24
N TYR A 183 -7.09 0.13 6.03
CA TYR A 183 -6.60 0.69 4.78
C TYR A 183 -7.33 1.99 4.40
N GLY A 184 -8.64 2.05 4.64
CA GLY A 184 -9.45 3.25 4.46
C GLY A 184 -8.94 4.39 5.34
N LEU A 185 -8.93 4.20 6.66
CA LEU A 185 -8.47 5.22 7.61
C LEU A 185 -6.99 5.58 7.38
N GLY A 186 -6.13 4.59 7.19
CA GLY A 186 -4.72 4.80 6.88
C GLY A 186 -4.51 5.61 5.58
N SER A 187 -5.34 5.41 4.56
CA SER A 187 -5.22 6.16 3.30
C SER A 187 -5.65 7.62 3.43
N VAL A 188 -6.64 7.91 4.27
CA VAL A 188 -6.97 9.30 4.60
C VAL A 188 -5.79 9.96 5.32
N MET A 189 -5.15 9.26 6.26
CA MET A 189 -3.94 9.78 6.92
C MET A 189 -2.76 9.93 5.95
N LEU A 190 -2.60 9.01 4.99
CA LEU A 190 -1.59 9.10 3.95
C LEU A 190 -1.79 10.37 3.11
N PHE A 191 -3.02 10.64 2.71
CA PHE A 191 -3.38 11.85 1.97
C PHE A 191 -3.04 13.11 2.77
N LEU A 192 -3.52 13.21 4.01
CA LEU A 192 -3.24 14.37 4.86
C LEU A 192 -1.74 14.54 5.12
N GLY A 193 -1.03 13.45 5.39
CA GLY A 193 0.41 13.44 5.62
C GLY A 193 1.22 13.89 4.40
N HIS A 194 0.81 13.50 3.19
CA HIS A 194 1.50 13.90 1.97
C HIS A 194 1.11 15.29 1.44
N VAL A 195 -0.09 15.77 1.74
CA VAL A 195 -0.43 17.20 1.57
C VAL A 195 0.46 18.05 2.48
N GLN A 196 0.59 17.67 3.76
CA GLN A 196 1.39 18.43 4.73
C GLN A 196 2.90 18.37 4.45
N SER A 197 3.45 17.20 4.11
CA SER A 197 4.87 17.08 3.76
C SER A 197 5.23 17.75 2.42
N GLY A 198 4.22 18.10 1.61
CA GLY A 198 4.38 18.70 0.30
C GLY A 198 4.81 17.72 -0.79
N VAL A 199 4.71 16.41 -0.54
CA VAL A 199 4.89 15.36 -1.58
C VAL A 199 3.71 15.41 -2.55
N LEU A 200 2.48 15.54 -2.02
CA LEU A 200 1.28 15.81 -2.80
C LEU A 200 1.03 17.32 -2.80
N ASN A 201 1.48 17.99 -3.86
CA ASN A 201 1.45 19.45 -4.00
C ASN A 201 0.85 19.87 -5.35
N ALA A 202 0.78 21.17 -5.64
CA ALA A 202 0.22 21.74 -6.87
C ALA A 202 0.77 21.13 -8.19
N GLN A 203 2.00 20.61 -8.18
CA GLN A 203 2.67 20.01 -9.33
C GLN A 203 2.40 18.49 -9.44
N THR A 204 2.31 17.79 -8.31
CA THR A 204 2.20 16.32 -8.29
C THR A 204 0.78 15.79 -8.12
N TRP A 205 -0.14 16.59 -7.55
CA TRP A 205 -1.54 16.17 -7.37
C TRP A 205 -2.26 15.79 -8.66
N PRO A 206 -2.08 16.47 -9.82
CA PRO A 206 -2.86 16.09 -10.98
C PRO A 206 -2.35 14.77 -11.55
N PHE A 207 -1.05 14.44 -11.41
CA PHE A 207 -0.51 13.13 -11.76
C PHE A 207 -1.21 12.03 -10.96
N SER A 208 -1.29 12.17 -9.63
CA SER A 208 -2.02 11.22 -8.79
C SER A 208 -3.51 11.12 -9.16
N ALA A 209 -4.16 12.25 -9.45
CA ALA A 209 -5.56 12.29 -9.82
C ALA A 209 -5.81 11.56 -11.15
N ALA A 210 -4.95 11.75 -12.14
CA ALA A 210 -5.03 11.07 -13.42
C ALA A 210 -4.89 9.55 -13.28
N LEU A 211 -4.07 9.08 -12.34
CA LEU A 211 -3.88 7.66 -12.04
C LEU A 211 -5.09 7.00 -11.35
N VAL A 212 -6.04 7.77 -10.80
CA VAL A 212 -7.26 7.21 -10.20
C VAL A 212 -8.05 6.40 -11.23
N VAL A 213 -8.20 6.92 -12.45
CA VAL A 213 -8.97 6.27 -13.52
C VAL A 213 -8.41 4.88 -13.87
N PRO A 214 -7.14 4.71 -14.30
CA PRO A 214 -6.60 3.38 -14.59
C PRO A 214 -6.60 2.48 -13.35
N GLY A 215 -6.38 3.03 -12.14
CA GLY A 215 -6.42 2.28 -10.90
C GLY A 215 -7.80 1.68 -10.60
N MET A 216 -8.86 2.48 -10.76
CA MET A 216 -10.23 2.03 -10.55
C MET A 216 -10.68 1.06 -11.64
N LEU A 217 -10.31 1.30 -12.89
CA LEU A 217 -10.57 0.37 -13.99
C LEU A 217 -9.90 -0.98 -13.73
N GLY A 218 -8.63 -0.98 -13.36
CA GLY A 218 -7.91 -2.19 -12.96
C GLY A 218 -8.62 -2.91 -11.83
N MET A 219 -8.94 -2.21 -10.75
CA MET A 219 -9.63 -2.78 -9.59
C MET A 219 -11.00 -3.38 -9.94
N TRP A 220 -11.77 -2.72 -10.80
CA TRP A 220 -13.04 -3.24 -11.30
C TRP A 220 -12.88 -4.51 -12.12
N VAL A 221 -11.89 -4.57 -13.03
CA VAL A 221 -11.56 -5.79 -13.78
C VAL A 221 -11.11 -6.90 -12.83
N GLY A 222 -10.26 -6.56 -11.85
CA GLY A 222 -9.79 -7.49 -10.82
C GLY A 222 -10.94 -8.08 -10.01
N PHE A 223 -11.95 -7.29 -9.65
CA PHE A 223 -13.15 -7.80 -8.98
C PHE A 223 -13.97 -8.76 -9.86
N ARG A 224 -14.07 -8.49 -11.16
CA ARG A 224 -14.87 -9.29 -12.10
C ARG A 224 -14.20 -10.62 -12.46
N LEU A 225 -12.88 -10.61 -12.58
CA LEU A 225 -12.10 -11.77 -13.02
C LEU A 225 -11.44 -12.51 -11.85
N GLY A 226 -11.36 -11.91 -10.67
CA GLY A 226 -10.73 -12.49 -9.48
C GLY A 226 -11.28 -13.87 -9.12
N ASP A 227 -12.60 -14.05 -9.21
CA ASP A 227 -13.28 -15.31 -8.92
C ASP A 227 -12.92 -16.44 -9.90
N ARG A 228 -12.32 -16.12 -11.05
CA ARG A 228 -11.87 -17.11 -12.05
C ARG A 228 -10.48 -17.66 -11.78
N PHE A 229 -9.71 -17.00 -10.91
CA PHE A 229 -8.36 -17.43 -10.57
C PHE A 229 -8.37 -18.22 -9.27
N ASP A 230 -7.49 -19.22 -9.18
CA ASP A 230 -7.10 -19.75 -7.87
C ASP A 230 -6.42 -18.61 -7.09
N ALA A 231 -7.17 -18.03 -6.15
CA ALA A 231 -6.76 -16.84 -5.40
C ALA A 231 -5.43 -17.05 -4.67
N ASP A 232 -5.15 -18.27 -4.21
CA ASP A 232 -3.93 -18.58 -3.48
C ASP A 232 -2.73 -18.67 -4.42
N ARG A 233 -2.90 -19.30 -5.60
CA ARG A 233 -1.87 -19.32 -6.64
C ARG A 233 -1.58 -17.93 -7.18
N PHE A 234 -2.62 -17.15 -7.48
CA PHE A 234 -2.45 -15.79 -8.00
C PHE A 234 -1.74 -14.87 -6.99
N ARG A 235 -2.10 -14.99 -5.71
CA ARG A 235 -1.40 -14.32 -4.61
C ARG A 235 0.07 -14.74 -4.56
N GLN A 236 0.39 -16.03 -4.62
CA GLN A 236 1.77 -16.54 -4.59
C GLN A 236 2.61 -15.97 -5.75
N VAL A 237 2.09 -16.00 -6.98
CA VAL A 237 2.77 -15.42 -8.15
C VAL A 237 3.01 -13.93 -7.95
N THR A 238 2.00 -13.19 -7.48
CA THR A 238 2.12 -11.76 -7.20
C THR A 238 3.23 -11.48 -6.19
N LEU A 239 3.33 -12.25 -5.11
CA LEU A 239 4.36 -12.08 -4.10
C LEU A 239 5.77 -12.29 -4.67
N TRP A 240 5.97 -13.29 -5.53
CA TRP A 240 7.26 -13.52 -6.18
C TRP A 240 7.65 -12.38 -7.12
N VAL A 241 6.70 -11.86 -7.90
CA VAL A 241 6.92 -10.69 -8.76
C VAL A 241 7.34 -9.48 -7.91
N LEU A 242 6.68 -9.27 -6.76
CA LEU A 242 7.02 -8.19 -5.83
C LEU A 242 8.39 -8.37 -5.17
N VAL A 243 8.82 -9.61 -4.88
CA VAL A 243 10.18 -9.88 -4.40
C VAL A 243 11.21 -9.46 -5.45
N ILE A 244 11.04 -9.87 -6.71
CA ILE A 244 11.98 -9.53 -7.79
C ILE A 244 12.06 -8.02 -7.97
N ALA A 245 10.90 -7.36 -8.00
CA ALA A 245 10.83 -5.92 -8.17
C ALA A 245 11.42 -5.17 -6.95
N GLY A 246 11.16 -5.64 -5.73
CA GLY A 246 11.76 -5.09 -4.51
C GLY A 246 13.29 -5.24 -4.48
N VAL A 247 13.83 -6.39 -4.90
CA VAL A 247 15.28 -6.59 -5.05
C VAL A 247 15.87 -5.62 -6.07
N ASN A 248 15.15 -5.31 -7.16
CA ASN A 248 15.59 -4.31 -8.13
C ASN A 248 15.65 -2.90 -7.51
N LEU A 249 14.66 -2.50 -6.70
CA LEU A 249 14.70 -1.21 -5.98
C LEU A 249 15.92 -1.14 -5.05
N ILE A 250 16.21 -2.20 -4.29
CA ILE A 250 17.39 -2.26 -3.41
C ILE A 250 18.66 -2.12 -4.25
N ARG A 251 18.77 -2.86 -5.36
CA ARG A 251 19.92 -2.78 -6.28
C ARG A 251 20.14 -1.35 -6.76
N ARG A 252 19.08 -0.64 -7.18
CA ARG A 252 19.16 0.76 -7.60
C ARG A 252 19.67 1.65 -6.47
N GLY A 253 19.06 1.58 -5.29
CA GLY A 253 19.48 2.40 -4.15
C GLY A 253 20.90 2.14 -3.66
N VAL A 254 21.49 0.97 -3.92
CA VAL A 254 22.89 0.66 -3.58
C VAL A 254 23.87 1.13 -4.67
N MET A 255 23.44 1.17 -5.94
CA MET A 255 24.30 1.50 -7.07
C MET A 255 24.27 2.98 -7.47
N GLY A 256 23.26 3.74 -7.05
CA GLY A 256 22.96 5.10 -7.51
C GLY A 256 22.14 5.10 -8.80
#